data_AF-A0A7S4DCR7-F1
#
_entry.id   AF-A0A7S4DCR7-F1
#
_cell.length_a   1.000
_cell.length_b   1.000
_cell.length_c   1.000
_cell.angle_alpha   90.00
_cell.angle_beta   90.00
_cell.angle_gamma   90.00
#
_symmetry.space_group_name_H-M   'P 1'
#
loop_
_entity.id
_entity.type
_entity.pdbx_description
1 polymer ?
#
loop_
_entity_poly.entity_id
_entity_poly.type
_entity_poly.pdbx_seq_one_letter_code
_entity_poly.pdbx_strand_id
1 'polypeptide(L)'
;KVAGVARPQAFPWLSAPPPAALRRALERLLALGALHPKDGSLTDYGRKMAALPLDPLYAHLLLQSVKYQCTQEVLTTVAMLSAENVFYSPPHSEQKKAAWEAH
;
A
#
# COMPACT_ATOMS: atom_id res chain seq x y z
N LYS A 1 -6.05 13.98 -2.10
CA LYS A 1 -7.04 14.26 -3.16
C LYS A 1 -8.48 14.01 -2.71
N VAL A 2 -8.80 12.91 -2.02
CA VAL A 2 -10.14 12.74 -1.41
C VAL A 2 -10.42 13.78 -0.31
N ALA A 3 -9.42 14.14 0.49
CA ALA A 3 -9.52 15.20 1.50
C ALA A 3 -9.54 16.65 0.93
N GLY A 4 -9.96 16.86 -0.32
CA GLY A 4 -10.07 18.20 -0.95
C GLY A 4 -8.75 18.86 -1.36
N VAL A 5 -7.59 18.30 -1.00
CA VAL A 5 -6.28 18.82 -1.40
C VAL A 5 -5.97 18.41 -2.83
N ALA A 6 -6.16 19.35 -3.77
CA ALA A 6 -5.90 19.14 -5.20
C ALA A 6 -4.40 19.07 -5.53
N ARG A 7 -3.60 19.92 -4.87
CA ARG A 7 -2.14 20.01 -5.07
C ARG A 7 -1.40 19.72 -3.77
N PRO A 8 -0.74 18.56 -3.63
CA PRO A 8 0.04 18.26 -2.43
C PRO A 8 1.18 19.25 -2.17
N GLN A 9 1.66 19.94 -3.21
CA GLN A 9 2.69 20.99 -3.12
C GLN A 9 2.19 22.26 -2.41
N ALA A 10 0.89 22.54 -2.50
CA ALA A 10 0.25 23.70 -1.86
C ALA A 10 -0.37 23.36 -0.50
N PHE A 11 -0.13 22.14 0.01
CA PHE A 11 -0.64 21.72 1.31
C PHE A 11 0.24 22.30 2.43
N PRO A 12 -0.37 22.81 3.52
CA PRO A 12 0.38 23.35 4.66
C PRO A 12 0.95 22.20 5.51
N TRP A 13 2.05 21.61 5.04
CA TRP A 13 2.77 20.58 5.79
C TRP A 13 3.43 21.18 7.04
N LEU A 14 3.33 20.51 8.19
CA LEU A 14 4.13 20.84 9.38
C LEU A 14 5.63 20.61 9.13
N SER A 15 5.96 19.53 8.40
CA SER A 15 7.27 19.26 7.83
C SER A 15 7.03 18.70 6.43
N ALA A 16 7.36 19.47 5.40
CA ALA A 16 7.08 19.09 4.03
C ALA A 16 7.92 17.87 3.62
N PRO A 17 7.32 16.83 3.03
CA PRO A 17 8.09 15.72 2.51
C PRO A 17 9.01 16.18 1.37
N PRO A 18 10.15 15.51 1.14
CA PRO A 18 11.03 15.84 0.03
C PRO A 18 10.29 15.80 -1.32
N PRO A 19 10.57 16.73 -2.26
CA PRO A 19 9.89 16.75 -3.57
C PRO A 19 9.99 15.42 -4.33
N ALA A 20 11.11 14.71 -4.20
CA ALA A 20 11.32 13.40 -4.81
C ALA A 20 10.40 12.32 -4.23
N ALA A 21 10.07 12.36 -2.94
CA ALA A 21 9.13 11.43 -2.32
C ALA A 21 7.71 11.69 -2.82
N LEU A 22 7.33 12.97 -2.92
CA LEU A 22 6.02 13.36 -3.44
C LEU A 22 5.86 12.96 -4.91
N ARG A 23 6.89 13.16 -5.73
CA ARG A 23 6.90 12.74 -7.14
C ARG A 23 6.73 11.23 -7.27
N ARG A 24 7.48 10.43 -6.50
CA ARG A 24 7.34 8.97 -6.51
C ARG A 24 5.95 8.50 -6.10
N ALA A 25 5.33 9.15 -5.11
CA ALA A 25 3.96 8.84 -4.72
C ALA A 25 2.95 9.13 -5.86
N LEU A 26 3.11 10.25 -6.57
CA LEU A 26 2.26 10.59 -7.72
C LEU A 26 2.46 9.63 -8.89
N GLU A 27 3.70 9.28 -9.22
CA GLU A 27 4.03 8.28 -10.25
C GLU A 27 3.41 6.92 -9.93
N ARG A 28 3.47 6.48 -8.67
CA ARG A 28 2.84 5.23 -8.22
C ARG A 28 1.32 5.28 -8.36
N LEU A 29 0.67 6.38 -7.97
CA LEU A 29 -0.78 6.55 -8.11
C LEU A 29 -1.23 6.61 -9.58
N LEU A 30 -0.42 7.19 -10.46
CA LEU A 30 -0.64 7.17 -11.91
C LEU A 30 -0.52 5.74 -12.46
N ALA A 31 0.52 5.00 -12.08
CA ALA A 31 0.72 3.61 -12.51
C ALA A 31 -0.41 2.68 -12.07
N LEU A 32 -1.01 2.92 -10.90
CA LEU A 32 -2.16 2.17 -10.39
C LEU A 32 -3.50 2.57 -11.04
N GLY A 33 -3.52 3.57 -11.92
CA GLY A 33 -4.74 4.09 -12.56
C GLY A 33 -5.64 4.91 -11.62
N ALA A 34 -5.11 5.36 -10.48
CA ALA A 34 -5.86 6.15 -9.50
C ALA A 34 -6.00 7.64 -9.92
N LEU A 35 -5.12 8.11 -10.80
CA LEU A 35 -5.09 9.49 -11.30
C LEU A 35 -5.22 9.52 -12.83
N HIS A 36 -5.91 10.53 -13.34
CA HIS A 36 -5.96 10.82 -14.76
C HIS A 36 -4.59 11.38 -15.24
N PRO A 37 -4.01 10.87 -16.35
CA PRO A 37 -2.68 11.29 -16.80
C PRO A 37 -2.56 12.76 -17.24
N LYS A 38 -3.66 13.37 -17.68
CA LYS A 38 -3.65 14.71 -18.29
C LYS A 38 -3.70 15.83 -17.25
N ASP A 39 -4.56 15.70 -16.25
CA ASP A 39 -4.89 16.74 -15.27
C ASP A 39 -4.55 16.31 -13.83
N GLY A 40 -4.17 15.04 -13.63
CA GLY A 40 -3.93 14.46 -12.33
C GLY A 40 -5.21 14.35 -11.49
N SER A 41 -6.41 14.49 -12.03
CA SER A 41 -7.64 14.36 -11.22
C SER A 41 -7.84 12.91 -10.77
N LEU A 42 -8.62 12.69 -9.69
CA LEU A 42 -8.88 11.35 -9.17
C LEU A 42 -9.87 10.63 -10.10
N THR A 43 -9.52 9.41 -10.54
CA THR A 43 -10.42 8.58 -11.36
C THR A 43 -11.53 7.97 -10.50
N ASP A 44 -12.59 7.40 -11.10
CA ASP A 44 -13.58 6.59 -10.35
C ASP A 44 -12.95 5.37 -9.67
N TYR A 45 -11.95 4.78 -10.32
CA TYR A 45 -11.17 3.69 -9.75
C TYR A 45 -10.35 4.18 -8.54
N GLY A 46 -9.71 5.34 -8.65
CA GLY A 46 -8.99 6.00 -7.56
C GLY A 46 -9.91 6.40 -6.39
N ARG A 47 -11.16 6.78 -6.66
CA ARG A 47 -12.19 7.00 -5.63
C ARG A 47 -12.50 5.72 -4.87
N LYS A 48 -12.70 4.61 -5.57
CA LYS A 48 -12.94 3.29 -4.94
C LYS A 48 -11.74 2.84 -4.10
N MET A 49 -10.51 3.00 -4.60
CA MET A 49 -9.30 2.69 -3.83
C MET A 49 -9.23 3.51 -2.54
N ALA A 50 -9.51 4.81 -2.62
CA ALA A 50 -9.40 5.72 -1.47
C ALA A 50 -10.54 5.56 -0.44
N ALA A 51 -11.60 4.81 -0.76
CA ALA A 51 -12.63 4.44 0.18
C ALA A 51 -12.20 3.28 1.11
N LEU A 52 -11.11 2.59 0.78
CA LEU A 52 -10.57 1.50 1.57
C LEU A 52 -9.47 2.03 2.52
N PRO A 53 -9.46 1.63 3.81
CA PRO A 53 -8.43 2.01 4.77
C PRO A 53 -7.16 1.16 4.58
N LEU A 54 -6.66 1.08 3.35
CA LEU A 54 -5.53 0.23 2.96
C LEU A 54 -4.50 1.06 2.18
N ASP A 55 -3.26 0.55 2.11
CA ASP A 55 -2.28 1.08 1.15
C ASP A 55 -2.86 1.03 -0.28
N PRO A 56 -2.62 2.05 -1.12
CA PRO A 56 -3.13 2.08 -2.50
C PRO A 56 -2.81 0.82 -3.31
N LEU A 57 -1.68 0.16 -3.06
CA LEU A 57 -1.32 -1.09 -3.73
C LEU A 57 -2.25 -2.24 -3.33
N TYR A 58 -2.53 -2.39 -2.03
CA TYR A 58 -3.44 -3.43 -1.53
C TYR A 58 -4.89 -3.15 -1.92
N ALA A 59 -5.30 -1.88 -1.92
CA ALA A 59 -6.60 -1.46 -2.44
C ALA A 59 -6.74 -1.81 -3.94
N HIS A 60 -5.69 -1.56 -4.73
CA HIS A 60 -5.67 -1.93 -6.15
C HIS A 60 -5.78 -3.44 -6.34
N LEU A 61 -4.97 -4.22 -5.62
CA LEU A 61 -4.97 -5.69 -5.65
C LEU A 61 -6.37 -6.24 -5.32
N LEU A 62 -6.98 -5.77 -4.23
CA LEU A 62 -8.30 -6.20 -3.80
C LEU A 62 -9.38 -5.84 -4.84
N LEU A 63 -9.34 -4.65 -5.42
CA LEU A 63 -10.30 -4.25 -6.46
C LEU A 63 -10.12 -5.04 -7.77
N GLN A 64 -8.90 -5.44 -8.13
CA GLN A 64 -8.67 -6.28 -9.31
C GLN A 64 -9.08 -7.73 -9.09
N SER A 65 -8.97 -8.26 -7.87
CA SER A 65 -9.36 -9.63 -7.54
C SER A 65 -10.79 -9.96 -7.96
N VAL A 66 -11.69 -8.97 -7.94
CA VAL A 66 -13.09 -9.10 -8.37
C VAL A 66 -13.18 -9.52 -9.84
N LYS A 67 -12.31 -8.98 -10.70
CA LYS A 67 -12.27 -9.34 -12.13
C LYS A 67 -11.71 -10.74 -12.37
N TYR A 68 -10.80 -11.18 -11.51
CA TYR A 68 -10.17 -12.51 -11.58
C TYR A 68 -10.91 -13.57 -10.74
N GLN A 69 -12.02 -13.20 -10.10
CA GLN A 69 -12.85 -14.07 -9.25
C GLN A 69 -12.08 -14.70 -8.08
N CYS A 70 -11.04 -14.04 -7.58
CA CYS A 70 -10.16 -14.52 -6.49
C CYS A 70 -10.17 -13.60 -5.26
N THR A 71 -11.32 -12.98 -4.97
CA THR A 71 -11.42 -11.97 -3.91
C THR A 71 -11.19 -12.56 -2.52
N GLN A 72 -11.56 -13.81 -2.26
CA GLN A 72 -11.39 -14.44 -0.94
C GLN A 72 -9.91 -14.66 -0.60
N GLU A 73 -9.14 -15.19 -1.55
CA GLU A 73 -7.71 -15.47 -1.41
C GLU A 73 -6.93 -14.16 -1.26
N VAL A 74 -7.26 -13.16 -2.08
CA VAL A 74 -6.64 -11.84 -2.03
C VAL A 74 -6.97 -11.13 -0.72
N LEU A 75 -8.23 -11.16 -0.27
CA LEU A 75 -8.65 -10.57 0.99
C LEU A 75 -7.89 -11.19 2.18
N THR A 76 -7.79 -12.52 2.20
CA THR A 76 -7.06 -13.26 3.23
C THR A 76 -5.58 -12.87 3.24
N THR A 77 -4.96 -12.81 2.05
CA THR A 77 -3.55 -12.42 1.90
C THR A 77 -3.30 -10.98 2.37
N VAL A 78 -4.15 -10.04 1.95
CA VAL A 78 -4.05 -8.64 2.36
C VAL A 78 -4.26 -8.50 3.87
N ALA A 79 -5.19 -9.24 4.46
CA ALA A 79 -5.42 -9.25 5.90
C ALA A 79 -4.17 -9.73 6.67
N MET A 80 -3.52 -10.81 6.21
CA MET A 80 -2.28 -11.30 6.80
C MET A 80 -1.13 -10.29 6.69
N LEU A 81 -1.00 -9.63 5.54
CA LEU A 81 0.05 -8.61 5.31
C LEU A 81 -0.19 -7.30 6.08
N SER A 82 -1.45 -7.01 6.42
CA SER A 82 -1.81 -5.79 7.15
C SER A 82 -1.70 -5.96 8.68
N ALA A 83 -1.61 -7.19 9.16
CA ALA A 83 -1.39 -7.51 10.58
C ALA A 83 0.11 -7.46 10.92
N GLU A 84 0.41 -7.34 12.21
CA GLU A 84 1.78 -7.52 12.70
C GLU A 84 2.26 -8.96 12.47
N ASN A 85 3.58 -9.16 12.44
CA ASN A 85 4.17 -10.45 12.18
C ASN A 85 3.62 -11.52 13.15
N VAL A 86 2.89 -12.49 12.60
CA VAL A 86 2.24 -13.57 13.36
C VAL A 86 3.24 -14.68 13.72
N PHE A 87 4.43 -14.69 13.10
CA PHE A 87 5.45 -15.69 13.41
C PHE A 87 6.09 -15.42 14.78
N TYR A 88 5.79 -16.30 15.73
CA TYR A 88 6.45 -16.34 17.04
C TYR A 88 7.74 -17.16 16.95
N SER A 89 8.90 -16.52 17.11
CA SER A 89 10.19 -17.18 17.28
C SER A 89 10.53 -17.25 18.77
N PRO A 90 10.42 -18.42 19.43
CA PRO A 90 10.84 -18.56 20.82
C PRO A 90 12.37 -18.40 20.92
N PRO A 91 12.87 -17.70 21.95
CA PRO A 91 14.30 -17.34 22.08
C PRO A 91 15.26 -18.54 22.11
N HIS A 92 14.79 -19.74 22.49
CA HIS A 92 15.62 -20.94 22.53
C HIS A 92 15.86 -21.60 21.16
N SER A 93 15.10 -21.21 20.13
CA SER A 93 15.25 -21.75 18.76
C SER A 93 16.43 -21.14 18.00
N GLU A 94 16.83 -19.90 18.31
CA GLU A 94 18.01 -19.28 17.71
C GLU A 94 19.31 -19.92 18.20
N GLN A 95 19.37 -20.31 19.48
CA GLN A 95 20.52 -21.04 20.04
C GLN A 95 20.73 -22.40 19.35
N LYS A 96 19.65 -23.10 18.97
CA LYS A 96 19.75 -24.36 18.22
C LYS A 96 20.13 -24.16 16.76
N LYS A 97 19.72 -23.06 16.12
CA LYS A 97 20.15 -22.73 14.74
C LYS A 97 21.61 -22.33 14.67
N ALA A 98 22.08 -21.49 15.60
CA ALA A 98 23.50 -21.13 15.70
C ALA A 98 24.38 -22.35 16.04
N ALA A 99 23.88 -23.29 16.85
CA ALA A 99 24.58 -24.54 17.15
C ALA A 99 24.59 -25.54 15.97
N TRP A 100 23.62 -25.48 15.06
CA TRP A 100 23.57 -26.31 13.84
C TRP A 100 24.48 -25.75 12.73
N GLU A 101 24.61 -24.42 12.61
CA GLU A 101 25.48 -23.77 11.60
C GLU A 101 26.97 -23.76 11.98
N ALA A 102 27.31 -24.09 13.23
CA ALA A 102 28.68 -24.18 13.72
C ALA A 102 29.30 -25.60 13.61
N HIS A 103 28.58 -26.56 13.03
CA HIS A 103 29.02 -27.93 12.73
C HIS A 103 29.07 -28.16 11.22
#